data_AF-M4YN38-F1
#
_entry.id   AF-M4YN38-F1
#
_cell.length_a   1.000
_cell.length_b   1.000
_cell.length_c   1.000
_cell.angle_alpha   90.00
_cell.angle_beta   90.00
_cell.angle_gamma   90.00
#
_symmetry.space_group_name_H-M   'P 1'
#
loop_
_entity.id
_entity.type
_entity.pdbx_description
1 polymer ?
#
loop_
_entity_poly.entity_id
_entity_poly.type
_entity_poly.pdbx_seq_one_letter_code
_entity_poly.pdbx_strand_id
1 'polypeptide(L)'
;MDEIADRIIEAMRSGEVTDRDSLQRLKMRLCSEYGPDKVPPNSEILAHVSDEERKQFLPLLVKKPMRTASGVAVVAVMTSPYPCPHGKCAYCPGGVSNVSPQSYTGKEPAARRAAMNRFDPYDQVAARIAQLEEIGHDVSKIDLIIMGGTFTSRNPQYQEWFVKRCFDAMNGVVKPDMASAQEYNSRCEHRCIGLTVETRPDYFMKEEQIRRMMDLGATRVELGVQILDDEVLKGVSRGHSVEEVRKATSACRGLGLKVCYHIMPGLPGSSPDNDYRCFRRIFDEPDFRPDMLKFYPTLVVAGTHLYEMWENGEYEPLDTDTAVELVSKMKAYVPEYVRIQRIQRDIPVPEISAGILKSNLRQLVQNNMDAHGMRCRCIRCREVGHTGAVLEDPEKVILKITEYEASGGKERFIAYEYEDSLVGYVRLRTDDSDVAKIRELKVFGNETAVGKAAESWQHRGFGKKLLAHAEDIARSEGKTKITVTSGVGVREYYASVGYRLEAPYMAKDL
;
A
#
# COMPACT_ATOMS: atom_id res chain seq x y z
N MET A 1 14.39 -34.47 9.74
CA MET A 1 13.65 -33.45 8.97
C MET A 1 14.38 -33.20 7.66
N ASP A 2 15.71 -33.09 7.71
CA ASP A 2 16.63 -32.96 6.57
C ASP A 2 16.38 -33.99 5.47
N GLU A 3 16.28 -35.29 5.81
CA GLU A 3 16.00 -36.38 4.85
C GLU A 3 14.66 -36.19 4.09
N ILE A 4 13.65 -35.60 4.72
CA ILE A 4 12.35 -35.33 4.09
C ILE A 4 12.42 -34.08 3.21
N ALA A 5 13.20 -33.07 3.61
CA ALA A 5 13.46 -31.90 2.77
C ALA A 5 14.17 -32.32 1.48
N ASP A 6 15.20 -33.15 1.58
CA ASP A 6 15.96 -33.66 0.43
C ASP A 6 15.07 -34.48 -0.52
N ARG A 7 14.20 -35.34 0.01
CA ARG A 7 13.23 -36.10 -0.79
C ARG A 7 12.25 -35.20 -1.55
N ILE A 8 11.81 -34.09 -0.94
CA ILE A 8 10.96 -33.10 -1.63
C ILE A 8 11.75 -32.39 -2.72
N ILE A 9 13.00 -32.01 -2.47
CA ILE A 9 13.88 -31.37 -3.46
C ILE A 9 14.15 -32.31 -4.64
N GLU A 10 14.39 -33.60 -4.38
CA GLU A 10 14.57 -34.62 -5.42
C GLU A 10 13.30 -34.84 -6.26
N ALA A 11 12.13 -34.83 -5.64
CA ALA A 11 10.85 -34.85 -6.36
C ALA A 11 10.64 -33.60 -7.24
N MET A 12 11.17 -32.45 -6.82
CA MET A 12 11.18 -31.24 -7.65
C MET A 12 12.19 -31.33 -8.81
N ARG A 13 13.39 -31.88 -8.57
CA ARG A 13 14.41 -32.11 -9.61
C ARG A 13 13.95 -33.08 -10.69
N SER A 14 13.29 -34.17 -10.28
CA SER A 14 12.79 -35.21 -11.18
C SER A 14 11.51 -34.82 -11.94
N GLY A 15 10.90 -33.68 -11.59
CA GLY A 15 9.67 -33.21 -12.22
C GLY A 15 8.39 -33.89 -11.71
N GLU A 16 8.43 -34.63 -10.59
CA GLU A 16 7.20 -35.10 -9.91
C GLU A 16 6.39 -33.90 -9.38
N VAL A 17 7.08 -32.84 -8.94
CA VAL A 17 6.48 -31.59 -8.49
C VAL A 17 6.64 -30.51 -9.57
N THR A 18 5.55 -30.24 -10.30
CA THR A 18 5.51 -29.26 -11.39
C THR A 18 4.81 -27.96 -11.01
N ASP A 19 4.02 -27.98 -9.94
CA ASP A 19 3.21 -26.86 -9.47
C ASP A 19 3.00 -26.92 -7.94
N ARG A 20 2.29 -25.92 -7.40
CA ARG A 20 2.08 -25.80 -5.94
C ARG A 20 1.12 -26.87 -5.41
N ASP A 21 0.22 -27.37 -6.24
CA ASP A 21 -0.76 -28.38 -5.84
C ASP A 21 -0.13 -29.77 -5.77
N SER A 22 0.74 -30.12 -6.71
CA SER A 22 1.59 -31.32 -6.67
C SER A 22 2.55 -31.29 -5.50
N LEU A 23 3.16 -30.14 -5.18
CA LEU A 23 3.95 -29.97 -3.95
C LEU A 23 3.09 -30.25 -2.71
N GLN A 24 1.89 -29.68 -2.63
CA GLN A 24 1.02 -29.88 -1.48
C GLN A 24 0.56 -31.34 -1.35
N ARG A 25 0.24 -32.00 -2.48
CA ARG A 25 -0.10 -33.44 -2.50
C ARG A 25 1.07 -34.29 -2.00
N LEU A 26 2.30 -34.00 -2.43
CA LEU A 26 3.49 -34.70 -1.96
C LEU A 26 3.67 -34.50 -0.45
N LYS A 27 3.55 -33.26 0.04
CA LYS A 27 3.64 -32.97 1.47
C LYS A 27 2.58 -33.70 2.29
N MET A 28 1.34 -33.76 1.81
CA MET A 28 0.27 -34.53 2.48
C MET A 28 0.56 -36.03 2.51
N ARG A 29 1.13 -36.59 1.43
CA ARG A 29 1.57 -37.99 1.37
C ARG A 29 2.67 -38.25 2.41
N LEU A 30 3.70 -37.41 2.45
CA LEU A 30 4.79 -37.51 3.41
C LEU A 30 4.30 -37.30 4.86
N CYS A 31 3.32 -36.40 5.09
CA CYS A 31 2.71 -36.23 6.41
C CYS A 31 1.99 -37.50 6.87
N SER A 32 1.38 -38.23 5.94
CA SER A 32 0.69 -39.50 6.25
C SER A 32 1.67 -40.63 6.55
N GLU A 33 2.85 -40.62 5.91
CA GLU A 33 3.90 -41.63 6.07
C GLU A 33 4.77 -41.39 7.34
N TYR A 34 5.13 -40.14 7.62
CA TYR A 34 6.11 -39.78 8.67
C TYR A 34 5.53 -39.00 9.85
N GLY A 35 4.29 -38.53 9.74
CA GLY A 35 3.64 -37.63 10.70
C GLY A 35 3.82 -36.15 10.36
N PRO A 36 2.91 -35.26 10.82
CA PRO A 36 2.89 -33.84 10.47
C PRO A 36 4.13 -33.08 10.96
N ASP A 37 4.64 -33.42 12.15
CA ASP A 37 5.77 -32.73 12.78
C ASP A 37 7.11 -32.98 12.08
N LYS A 38 7.17 -34.00 11.21
CA LYS A 38 8.39 -34.36 10.47
C LYS A 38 8.47 -33.72 9.09
N VAL A 39 7.36 -33.20 8.55
CA VAL A 39 7.34 -32.61 7.21
C VAL A 39 7.69 -31.12 7.28
N PRO A 40 8.82 -30.70 6.69
CA PRO A 40 9.30 -29.35 6.85
C PRO A 40 8.37 -28.31 6.19
N PRO A 41 8.26 -27.10 6.76
CA PRO A 41 7.68 -25.95 6.07
C PRO A 41 8.51 -25.58 4.83
N ASN A 42 7.89 -24.87 3.89
CA ASN A 42 8.58 -24.47 2.64
C ASN A 42 9.82 -23.60 2.88
N SER A 43 9.91 -22.86 3.99
CA SER A 43 11.09 -22.07 4.35
C SER A 43 12.28 -22.96 4.68
N GLU A 44 12.06 -24.04 5.44
CA GLU A 44 13.09 -25.04 5.72
C GLU A 44 13.50 -25.76 4.44
N ILE A 45 12.53 -26.19 3.61
CA ILE A 45 12.85 -26.79 2.29
C ILE A 45 13.70 -25.83 1.46
N LEU A 46 13.35 -24.54 1.42
CA LEU A 46 14.10 -23.51 0.69
C LEU A 46 15.53 -23.32 1.22
N ALA A 47 15.76 -23.49 2.52
CA ALA A 47 17.09 -23.41 3.13
C ALA A 47 18.02 -24.57 2.72
N HIS A 48 17.45 -25.71 2.30
CA HIS A 48 18.19 -26.86 1.76
C HIS A 48 18.41 -26.79 0.24
N VAL A 49 17.78 -25.84 -0.47
CA VAL A 49 17.96 -25.67 -1.91
C VAL A 49 19.28 -24.96 -2.20
N SER A 50 20.07 -25.51 -3.13
CA SER A 50 21.32 -24.89 -3.59
C SER A 50 21.07 -23.52 -4.27
N ASP A 51 22.05 -22.62 -4.24
CA ASP A 51 21.91 -21.28 -4.85
C ASP A 51 21.61 -21.33 -6.36
N GLU A 52 22.15 -22.34 -7.06
CA GLU A 52 21.94 -22.55 -8.49
C GLU A 52 20.47 -22.93 -8.80
N GLU A 53 19.89 -23.80 -7.98
CA GLU A 53 18.53 -24.31 -8.15
C GLU A 53 17.48 -23.37 -7.53
N ARG A 54 17.90 -22.43 -6.68
CA ARG A 54 17.01 -21.52 -5.97
C ARG A 54 16.08 -20.79 -6.93
N LYS A 55 16.59 -20.27 -8.05
CA LYS A 55 15.77 -19.58 -9.06
C LYS A 55 14.68 -20.47 -9.66
N GLN A 56 14.96 -21.76 -9.87
CA GLN A 56 14.02 -22.71 -10.45
C GLN A 56 12.93 -23.12 -9.45
N PHE A 57 13.28 -23.31 -8.19
CA PHE A 57 12.37 -23.83 -7.16
C PHE A 57 11.62 -22.76 -6.37
N LEU A 58 12.11 -21.52 -6.36
CA LEU A 58 11.48 -20.40 -5.66
C LEU A 58 9.99 -20.22 -6.01
N PRO A 59 9.55 -20.26 -7.29
CA PRO A 59 8.13 -20.10 -7.64
C PRO A 59 7.20 -21.16 -7.01
N LEU A 60 7.73 -22.35 -6.70
CA LEU A 60 7.00 -23.45 -6.09
C LEU A 60 6.97 -23.33 -4.56
N LEU A 61 8.08 -22.85 -3.97
CA LEU A 61 8.27 -22.81 -2.51
C LEU A 61 7.80 -21.51 -1.85
N VAL A 62 7.76 -20.38 -2.58
CA VAL A 62 7.32 -19.08 -2.01
C VAL A 62 5.90 -19.17 -1.49
N LYS A 63 5.74 -18.79 -0.22
CA LYS A 63 4.42 -18.67 0.41
C LYS A 63 3.82 -17.29 0.11
N LYS A 64 2.54 -17.27 -0.28
CA LYS A 64 1.77 -16.04 -0.53
C LYS A 64 2.43 -15.11 -1.57
N PRO A 65 2.64 -15.58 -2.82
CA PRO A 65 3.36 -14.83 -3.87
C PRO A 65 2.78 -13.44 -4.13
N MET A 66 1.46 -13.27 -3.95
CA MET A 66 0.77 -11.98 -4.05
C MET A 66 1.35 -10.87 -3.13
N ARG A 67 2.15 -11.21 -2.12
CA ARG A 67 2.80 -10.23 -1.23
C ARG A 67 3.91 -9.43 -1.91
N THR A 68 4.58 -10.01 -2.89
CA THR A 68 5.66 -9.34 -3.65
C THR A 68 5.45 -9.42 -5.15
N ALA A 69 4.27 -9.84 -5.63
CA ALA A 69 3.95 -9.95 -7.07
C ALA A 69 4.19 -8.66 -7.89
N SER A 70 4.35 -7.50 -7.23
CA SER A 70 4.74 -6.24 -7.89
C SER A 70 6.26 -5.98 -7.93
N GLY A 71 7.08 -6.94 -7.50
CA GLY A 71 8.52 -6.80 -7.30
C GLY A 71 8.90 -5.84 -6.16
N VAL A 72 8.01 -5.69 -5.16
CA VAL A 72 8.18 -4.73 -4.04
C VAL A 72 7.73 -5.37 -2.74
N ALA A 73 8.62 -5.38 -1.74
CA ALA A 73 8.33 -5.81 -0.38
C ALA A 73 7.65 -4.69 0.42
N VAL A 74 6.47 -4.97 0.97
CA VAL A 74 5.80 -4.05 1.91
C VAL A 74 6.29 -4.33 3.33
N VAL A 75 6.98 -3.34 3.91
CA VAL A 75 7.47 -3.36 5.29
C VAL A 75 6.65 -2.36 6.09
N ALA A 76 5.73 -2.86 6.90
CA ALA A 76 4.85 -2.03 7.72
C ALA A 76 5.32 -2.08 9.18
N VAL A 77 5.65 -0.91 9.73
CA VAL A 77 6.14 -0.71 11.10
C VAL A 77 5.17 0.16 11.88
N MET A 78 5.15 -0.01 13.19
CA MET A 78 4.30 0.77 14.08
C MET A 78 5.13 1.64 15.01
N THR A 79 4.67 2.87 15.21
CA THR A 79 5.24 3.78 16.19
C THR A 79 4.95 3.30 17.61
N SER A 80 5.69 3.80 18.60
CA SER A 80 5.31 3.59 20.00
C SER A 80 3.88 4.12 20.25
N PRO A 81 3.10 3.50 21.16
CA PRO A 81 1.80 4.02 21.56
C PRO A 81 1.91 5.48 22.01
N TYR A 82 0.97 6.31 21.57
CA TYR A 82 0.91 7.73 21.88
C TYR A 82 -0.54 8.22 21.80
N PRO A 83 -0.99 9.09 22.70
CA PRO A 83 -2.37 9.56 22.69
C PRO A 83 -2.65 10.35 21.41
N CYS A 84 -3.85 10.17 20.85
CA CYS A 84 -4.31 11.03 19.78
C CYS A 84 -4.58 12.44 20.34
N PRO A 85 -4.16 13.51 19.67
CA PRO A 85 -4.28 14.86 20.24
C PRO A 85 -5.70 15.36 20.53
N HIS A 86 -6.72 14.79 19.88
CA HIS A 86 -8.14 15.15 20.07
C HIS A 86 -8.89 14.21 21.01
N GLY A 87 -8.22 13.19 21.56
CA GLY A 87 -8.87 12.08 22.27
C GLY A 87 -9.13 10.85 21.39
N LYS A 88 -10.09 10.02 21.79
CA LYS A 88 -10.36 8.70 21.20
C LYS A 88 -11.67 8.73 20.41
N CYS A 89 -11.63 8.38 19.12
CA CYS A 89 -12.86 8.20 18.33
C CYS A 89 -13.66 6.99 18.82
N ALA A 90 -14.99 7.02 18.65
CA ALA A 90 -15.90 6.00 19.19
C ALA A 90 -15.55 4.56 18.76
N TYR A 91 -15.09 4.38 17.52
CA TYR A 91 -14.77 3.07 16.91
C TYR A 91 -13.29 2.65 17.07
N CYS A 92 -12.43 3.46 17.70
CA CYS A 92 -11.01 3.12 17.79
C CYS A 92 -10.74 2.11 18.91
N PRO A 93 -10.27 0.87 18.62
CA PRO A 93 -9.99 -0.12 19.67
C PRO A 93 -8.71 0.18 20.46
N GLY A 94 -7.77 0.87 19.83
CA GLY A 94 -6.41 1.04 20.34
C GLY A 94 -6.12 2.29 21.13
N GLY A 95 -4.87 2.33 21.60
CA GLY A 95 -4.24 3.48 22.22
C GLY A 95 -3.22 3.07 23.29
N VAL A 96 -2.79 4.05 24.07
CA VAL A 96 -1.86 3.84 25.20
C VAL A 96 -2.39 2.78 26.17
N SER A 97 -3.71 2.71 26.37
CA SER A 97 -4.36 1.79 27.31
C SER A 97 -4.19 0.31 26.99
N ASN A 98 -3.99 -0.06 25.72
CA ASN A 98 -3.78 -1.47 25.32
C ASN A 98 -2.39 -1.69 24.69
N VAL A 99 -1.44 -0.77 24.95
CA VAL A 99 -0.05 -0.83 24.47
C VAL A 99 0.02 -1.06 22.95
N SER A 100 -0.82 -0.35 22.20
CA SER A 100 -0.82 -0.39 20.74
C SER A 100 -0.98 1.02 20.15
N PRO A 101 -0.56 1.24 18.90
CA PRO A 101 -0.83 2.52 18.23
C PRO A 101 -2.34 2.77 18.13
N GLN A 102 -2.70 4.05 18.04
CA GLN A 102 -4.10 4.45 17.93
C GLN A 102 -4.78 3.72 16.77
N SER A 103 -6.03 3.30 16.99
CA SER A 103 -6.88 2.56 16.05
C SER A 103 -6.56 1.06 15.88
N TYR A 104 -5.52 0.50 16.50
CA TYR A 104 -5.18 -0.94 16.41
C TYR A 104 -5.57 -1.71 17.68
N THR A 105 -5.87 -3.00 17.58
CA THR A 105 -6.21 -3.85 18.74
C THR A 105 -4.98 -4.31 19.50
N GLY A 106 -3.80 -4.28 18.88
CA GLY A 106 -2.58 -4.89 19.42
C GLY A 106 -2.44 -6.37 19.02
N LYS A 107 -3.46 -6.94 18.38
CA LYS A 107 -3.54 -8.36 18.02
C LYS A 107 -3.35 -8.58 16.52
N GLU A 108 -3.31 -7.53 15.72
CA GLU A 108 -2.97 -7.64 14.31
C GLU A 108 -1.54 -8.19 14.14
N PRO A 109 -1.22 -8.92 13.07
CA PRO A 109 0.13 -9.44 12.86
C PRO A 109 1.22 -8.37 12.90
N ALA A 110 0.96 -7.17 12.38
CA ALA A 110 1.89 -6.06 12.45
C ALA A 110 2.04 -5.49 13.87
N ALA A 111 0.94 -5.38 14.62
CA ALA A 111 0.97 -4.91 16.00
C ALA A 111 1.70 -5.87 16.93
N ARG A 112 1.47 -7.18 16.78
CA ARG A 112 2.22 -8.20 17.54
C ARG A 112 3.72 -8.14 17.25
N ARG A 113 4.12 -8.00 15.98
CA ARG A 113 5.53 -7.82 15.62
C ARG A 113 6.12 -6.55 16.21
N ALA A 114 5.37 -5.45 16.20
CA ALA A 114 5.83 -4.21 16.81
C ALA A 114 6.05 -4.35 18.32
N ALA A 115 5.10 -4.97 19.03
CA ALA A 115 5.21 -5.23 20.46
C ALA A 115 6.39 -6.15 20.80
N MET A 116 6.61 -7.23 20.03
CA MET A 116 7.77 -8.13 20.19
C MET A 116 9.11 -7.39 20.05
N ASN A 117 9.16 -6.38 19.17
CA ASN A 117 10.31 -5.52 18.98
C ASN A 117 10.27 -4.23 19.83
N ARG A 118 9.41 -4.16 20.85
CA ARG A 118 9.26 -3.01 21.77
C ARG A 118 9.07 -1.67 21.04
N PHE A 119 8.43 -1.70 19.87
CA PHE A 119 8.25 -0.56 18.96
C PHE A 119 9.56 0.10 18.50
N ASP A 120 10.70 -0.58 18.62
CA ASP A 120 11.96 -0.10 18.06
C ASP A 120 11.87 -0.13 16.52
N PRO A 121 12.09 1.00 15.83
CA PRO A 121 12.00 1.08 14.37
C PRO A 121 13.03 0.19 13.65
N TYR A 122 14.25 0.08 14.18
CA TYR A 122 15.30 -0.72 13.55
C TYR A 122 14.97 -2.21 13.66
N ASP A 123 14.67 -2.67 14.86
CA ASP A 123 14.38 -4.09 15.12
C ASP A 123 13.13 -4.54 14.33
N GLN A 124 12.10 -3.69 14.24
CA GLN A 124 10.91 -3.99 13.43
C GLN A 124 11.21 -4.17 11.94
N VAL A 125 12.04 -3.29 11.36
CA VAL A 125 12.43 -3.38 9.95
C VAL A 125 13.33 -4.59 9.71
N ALA A 126 14.38 -4.75 10.51
CA ALA A 126 15.33 -5.86 10.39
C ALA A 126 14.62 -7.21 10.51
N ALA A 127 13.78 -7.40 11.54
CA ALA A 127 13.01 -8.63 11.71
C ALA A 127 12.04 -8.88 10.55
N ARG A 128 11.48 -7.83 9.94
CA ARG A 128 10.57 -7.98 8.81
C ARG A 128 11.28 -8.33 7.50
N ILE A 129 12.47 -7.78 7.27
CA ILE A 129 13.33 -8.12 6.13
C ILE A 129 13.74 -9.59 6.24
N ALA A 130 14.34 -10.00 7.37
CA ALA A 130 14.76 -11.38 7.60
C ALA A 130 13.61 -12.38 7.42
N GLN A 131 12.42 -12.09 7.96
CA GLN A 131 11.23 -12.93 7.79
C GLN A 131 10.81 -13.08 6.32
N LEU A 132 10.95 -12.04 5.51
CA LEU A 132 10.57 -12.07 4.10
C LEU A 132 11.58 -12.88 3.27
N GLU A 133 12.87 -12.74 3.56
CA GLU A 133 13.94 -13.49 2.93
C GLU A 133 13.85 -14.99 3.23
N GLU A 134 13.56 -15.34 4.49
CA GLU A 134 13.40 -16.73 4.95
C GLU A 134 12.27 -17.46 4.19
N ILE A 135 11.23 -16.73 3.78
CA ILE A 135 10.12 -17.30 2.99
C ILE A 135 10.27 -17.07 1.47
N GLY A 136 11.44 -16.61 1.03
CA GLY A 136 11.83 -16.52 -0.38
C GLY A 136 11.34 -15.27 -1.13
N HIS A 137 10.95 -14.20 -0.43
CA HIS A 137 10.57 -12.96 -1.09
C HIS A 137 11.78 -12.08 -1.42
N ASP A 138 11.75 -11.43 -2.59
CA ASP A 138 12.69 -10.35 -2.92
C ASP A 138 12.39 -9.11 -2.05
N VAL A 139 13.41 -8.64 -1.35
CA VAL A 139 13.40 -7.47 -0.45
C VAL A 139 14.34 -6.36 -0.91
N SER A 140 14.83 -6.41 -2.15
CA SER A 140 15.70 -5.38 -2.74
C SER A 140 15.01 -4.03 -2.93
N LYS A 141 13.67 -4.04 -3.01
CA LYS A 141 12.82 -2.85 -3.14
C LYS A 141 11.76 -2.88 -2.04
N ILE A 142 11.82 -1.90 -1.14
CA ILE A 142 10.93 -1.78 0.02
C ILE A 142 9.99 -0.58 -0.12
N ASP A 143 8.70 -0.81 0.09
CA ASP A 143 7.71 0.23 0.40
C ASP A 143 7.47 0.23 1.92
N LEU A 144 8.04 1.22 2.59
CA LEU A 144 7.97 1.39 4.04
C LEU A 144 6.65 2.07 4.42
N ILE A 145 5.89 1.48 5.35
CA ILE A 145 4.63 2.04 5.84
C ILE A 145 4.74 2.28 7.34
N ILE A 146 4.60 3.54 7.76
CA ILE A 146 4.55 3.95 9.16
C ILE A 146 3.09 4.01 9.59
N MET A 147 2.70 3.06 10.43
CA MET A 147 1.33 2.89 10.93
C MET A 147 1.15 3.48 12.33
N GLY A 148 -0.07 3.94 12.62
CA GLY A 148 -0.48 4.42 13.95
C GLY A 148 -1.22 5.76 13.96
N GLY A 149 -1.39 6.40 12.79
CA GLY A 149 -2.24 7.58 12.57
C GLY A 149 -1.85 8.88 13.30
N THR A 150 -0.89 8.81 14.23
CA THR A 150 -0.47 9.88 15.14
C THR A 150 1.01 10.24 15.00
N PHE A 151 1.72 9.58 14.08
CA PHE A 151 3.15 9.80 13.85
C PHE A 151 3.47 11.27 13.57
N THR A 152 2.69 11.90 12.70
CA THR A 152 2.81 13.31 12.29
C THR A 152 2.51 14.31 13.42
N SER A 153 1.81 13.89 14.47
CA SER A 153 1.57 14.72 15.68
C SER A 153 2.65 14.57 16.76
N ARG A 154 3.60 13.64 16.59
CA ARG A 154 4.74 13.48 17.50
C ARG A 154 5.72 14.65 17.37
N ASN A 155 6.61 14.79 18.35
CA ASN A 155 7.67 15.78 18.24
C ASN A 155 8.58 15.48 17.02
N PRO A 156 9.20 16.51 16.41
CA PRO A 156 9.99 16.34 15.19
C PRO A 156 11.21 15.43 15.39
N GLN A 157 11.85 15.47 16.57
CA GLN A 157 13.03 14.65 16.87
C GLN A 157 12.70 13.15 16.86
N TYR A 158 11.53 12.76 17.39
CA TYR A 158 11.03 11.39 17.35
C TYR A 158 10.72 10.97 15.92
N GLN A 159 10.13 11.85 15.13
CA GLN A 159 9.83 11.55 13.72
C GLN A 159 11.11 11.25 12.95
N GLU A 160 12.11 12.14 13.05
CA GLU A 160 13.39 11.96 12.38
C GLU A 160 14.14 10.73 12.88
N TRP A 161 14.28 10.56 14.20
CA TRP A 161 14.90 9.38 14.79
C TRP A 161 14.23 8.10 14.29
N PHE A 162 12.90 8.04 14.31
CA PHE A 162 12.16 6.84 13.94
C PHE A 162 12.41 6.46 12.48
N VAL A 163 12.31 7.41 11.55
CA VAL A 163 12.54 7.14 10.13
C VAL A 163 14.01 6.83 9.85
N LYS A 164 14.95 7.57 10.45
CA LYS A 164 16.38 7.31 10.31
C LYS A 164 16.73 5.89 10.73
N ARG A 165 16.19 5.41 11.86
CA ARG A 165 16.44 4.04 12.34
C ARG A 165 15.85 2.97 11.41
N CYS A 166 14.72 3.24 10.76
CA CYS A 166 14.21 2.38 9.67
C CYS A 166 15.19 2.32 8.50
N PHE A 167 15.77 3.46 8.09
CA PHE A 167 16.82 3.50 7.07
C PHE A 167 18.09 2.77 7.51
N ASP A 168 18.55 2.95 8.75
CA ASP A 168 19.72 2.24 9.28
C ASP A 168 19.53 0.71 9.20
N ALA A 169 18.32 0.21 9.45
CA ALA A 169 18.00 -1.22 9.33
C ALA A 169 18.04 -1.70 7.88
N MET A 170 17.42 -0.96 6.96
CA MET A 170 17.51 -1.26 5.52
C MET A 170 18.96 -1.19 4.99
N ASN A 171 19.76 -0.28 5.55
CA ASN A 171 21.16 -0.08 5.16
C ASN A 171 22.10 -1.17 5.73
N GLY A 172 21.68 -1.90 6.76
CA GLY A 172 22.54 -2.81 7.52
C GLY A 172 23.64 -2.11 8.35
N VAL A 173 23.66 -0.78 8.37
CA VAL A 173 24.66 0.03 9.07
C VAL A 173 24.04 1.30 9.61
N VAL A 174 24.45 1.69 10.82
CA VAL A 174 24.01 2.93 11.45
C VAL A 174 24.76 4.12 10.84
N LYS A 175 24.01 5.12 10.36
CA LYS A 175 24.58 6.39 9.87
C LYS A 175 24.50 7.50 10.92
N PRO A 176 25.33 8.55 10.84
CA PRO A 176 25.34 9.63 11.84
C PRO A 176 24.06 10.48 11.81
N ASP A 177 23.51 10.73 10.62
CA ASP A 177 22.36 11.63 10.42
C ASP A 177 21.40 11.08 9.36
N MET A 178 20.27 11.77 9.18
CA MET A 178 19.24 11.36 8.22
C MET A 178 19.72 11.46 6.76
N ALA A 179 20.49 12.49 6.42
CA ALA A 179 20.95 12.72 5.05
C ALA A 179 21.89 11.60 4.58
N SER A 180 22.89 11.25 5.39
CA SER A 180 23.82 10.14 5.15
C SER A 180 23.12 8.77 5.18
N ALA A 181 22.07 8.59 5.99
CA ALA A 181 21.22 7.40 5.96
C ALA A 181 20.50 7.25 4.62
N GLN A 182 19.93 8.33 4.09
CA GLN A 182 19.25 8.32 2.79
C GLN A 182 20.24 8.15 1.62
N GLU A 183 21.36 8.86 1.65
CA GLU A 183 22.39 8.77 0.60
C GLU A 183 22.87 7.33 0.46
N TYR A 184 23.20 6.67 1.57
CA TYR A 184 23.59 5.26 1.55
C TYR A 184 22.46 4.35 1.06
N ASN A 185 21.22 4.61 1.50
CA ASN A 185 20.07 3.79 1.10
C ASN A 185 19.80 3.82 -0.41
N SER A 186 20.15 4.92 -1.10
CA SER A 186 19.95 5.05 -2.55
C SER A 186 20.71 4.01 -3.38
N ARG A 187 21.75 3.38 -2.80
CA ARG A 187 22.66 2.43 -3.45
C ARG A 187 22.81 1.09 -2.72
N CYS A 188 22.17 0.92 -1.57
CA CYS A 188 22.25 -0.31 -0.80
C CYS A 188 21.41 -1.45 -1.43
N GLU A 189 21.49 -2.64 -0.83
CA GLU A 189 20.72 -3.80 -1.26
C GLU A 189 19.21 -3.62 -1.04
N HIS A 190 18.80 -3.21 0.17
CA HIS A 190 17.39 -3.00 0.53
C HIS A 190 16.98 -1.53 0.35
N ARG A 191 16.55 -1.19 -0.87
CA ARG A 191 16.26 0.21 -1.23
C ARG A 191 14.84 0.61 -0.84
N CYS A 192 14.70 1.71 -0.10
CA CYS A 192 13.42 2.31 0.24
C CYS A 192 12.87 3.07 -0.97
N ILE A 193 12.08 2.39 -1.80
CA ILE A 193 11.52 2.95 -3.05
C ILE A 193 10.25 3.77 -2.83
N GLY A 194 9.68 3.70 -1.62
CA GLY A 194 8.52 4.47 -1.20
C GLY A 194 8.42 4.47 0.32
N LEU A 195 8.01 5.61 0.87
CA LEU A 195 7.64 5.73 2.27
C LEU A 195 6.22 6.30 2.37
N THR A 196 5.42 5.67 3.21
CA THR A 196 4.03 6.02 3.48
C THR A 196 3.84 6.40 4.94
N VAL A 197 3.18 7.53 5.18
CA VAL A 197 2.78 7.95 6.53
C VAL A 197 1.26 7.92 6.66
N GLU A 198 0.75 7.21 7.68
CA GLU A 198 -0.65 7.29 8.09
C GLU A 198 -0.86 8.49 9.01
N THR A 199 -1.85 9.32 8.71
CA THR A 199 -2.12 10.54 9.48
C THR A 199 -3.60 10.92 9.49
N ARG A 200 -3.94 11.85 10.39
CA ARG A 200 -5.21 12.56 10.39
C ARG A 200 -5.12 13.80 9.49
N PRO A 201 -6.22 14.18 8.80
CA PRO A 201 -6.29 15.40 7.99
C PRO A 201 -5.91 16.68 8.74
N ASP A 202 -6.43 16.89 9.95
CA ASP A 202 -6.20 18.10 10.76
C ASP A 202 -4.74 18.30 11.20
N TYR A 203 -3.92 17.24 11.16
CA TYR A 203 -2.49 17.28 11.49
C TYR A 203 -1.58 17.32 10.26
N PHE A 204 -2.14 17.27 9.05
CA PHE A 204 -1.37 17.13 7.82
C PHE A 204 -1.89 18.02 6.68
N MET A 205 -2.10 19.29 7.03
CA MET A 205 -2.57 20.34 6.11
C MET A 205 -1.63 21.54 5.99
N LYS A 206 -0.60 21.63 6.86
CA LYS A 206 0.41 22.71 6.80
C LYS A 206 1.59 22.27 5.94
N GLU A 207 2.00 23.13 5.02
CA GLU A 207 3.12 22.88 4.12
C GLU A 207 4.41 22.49 4.84
N GLU A 208 4.76 23.14 5.95
CA GLU A 208 5.96 22.81 6.73
C GLU A 208 5.94 21.36 7.25
N GLN A 209 4.80 20.88 7.73
CA GLN A 209 4.66 19.51 8.24
C GLN A 209 4.76 18.49 7.09
N ILE A 210 4.18 18.81 5.94
CA ILE A 210 4.21 17.95 4.77
C ILE A 210 5.63 17.88 4.20
N ARG A 211 6.29 19.03 4.01
CA ARG A 211 7.69 19.11 3.57
C ARG A 211 8.61 18.35 4.48
N ARG A 212 8.47 18.48 5.81
CA ARG A 212 9.25 17.68 6.77
C ARG A 212 9.12 16.18 6.54
N MET A 213 7.92 15.66 6.31
CA MET A 213 7.75 14.24 6.01
C MET A 213 8.38 13.85 4.66
N MET A 214 8.30 14.73 3.65
CA MET A 214 8.95 14.51 2.36
C MET A 214 10.47 14.53 2.46
N ASP A 215 11.04 15.41 3.29
CA ASP A 215 12.48 15.46 3.59
C ASP A 215 12.92 14.16 4.27
N LEU A 216 12.07 13.56 5.10
CA LEU A 216 12.29 12.22 5.66
C LEU A 216 12.14 11.09 4.62
N GLY A 217 11.68 11.39 3.40
CA GLY A 217 11.55 10.44 2.29
C GLY A 217 10.12 10.01 1.97
N ALA A 218 9.10 10.61 2.62
CA ALA A 218 7.69 10.29 2.34
C ALA A 218 7.34 10.58 0.87
N THR A 219 6.67 9.62 0.25
CA THR A 219 6.16 9.75 -1.12
C THR A 219 4.64 9.57 -1.21
N ARG A 220 4.02 9.09 -0.12
CA ARG A 220 2.59 8.84 0.01
C ARG A 220 2.12 9.22 1.41
N VAL A 221 0.94 9.81 1.47
CA VAL A 221 0.18 9.98 2.71
C VAL A 221 -1.10 9.18 2.65
N GLU A 222 -1.50 8.60 3.78
CA GLU A 222 -2.83 8.04 3.96
C GLU A 222 -3.60 8.83 5.00
N LEU A 223 -4.71 9.42 4.56
CA LEU A 223 -5.58 10.26 5.35
C LEU A 223 -6.74 9.43 5.88
N GLY A 224 -6.89 9.41 7.21
CA GLY A 224 -8.05 8.83 7.88
C GLY A 224 -9.31 9.66 7.69
N VAL A 225 -9.87 9.70 6.48
CA VAL A 225 -11.06 10.49 6.11
C VAL A 225 -12.33 9.90 6.70
N GLN A 226 -12.46 8.58 6.63
CA GLN A 226 -13.60 7.78 7.05
C GLN A 226 -14.87 8.01 6.21
N ILE A 227 -15.48 9.19 6.28
CA ILE A 227 -16.68 9.56 5.54
C ILE A 227 -16.70 11.06 5.28
N LEU A 228 -17.31 11.50 4.18
CA LEU A 228 -17.50 12.91 3.87
C LEU A 228 -18.81 13.48 4.47
N ASP A 229 -19.03 13.30 5.77
CA ASP A 229 -20.24 13.74 6.46
C ASP A 229 -19.89 14.27 7.86
N ASP A 230 -19.99 15.58 8.06
CA ASP A 230 -19.57 16.21 9.32
C ASP A 230 -20.42 15.80 10.52
N GLU A 231 -21.71 15.48 10.32
CA GLU A 231 -22.57 15.05 11.42
C GLU A 231 -22.20 13.64 11.87
N VAL A 232 -21.91 12.73 10.93
CA VAL A 232 -21.38 11.39 11.24
C VAL A 232 -20.01 11.49 11.92
N LEU A 233 -19.11 12.34 11.40
CA LEU A 233 -17.78 12.54 11.98
C LEU A 233 -17.85 13.07 13.43
N LYS A 234 -18.71 14.07 13.69
CA LYS A 234 -18.95 14.57 15.06
C LYS A 234 -19.54 13.49 15.96
N GLY A 235 -20.54 12.74 15.47
CA GLY A 235 -21.21 11.67 16.21
C GLY A 235 -20.24 10.59 16.71
N VAL A 236 -19.20 10.28 15.94
CA VAL A 236 -18.16 9.32 16.33
C VAL A 236 -16.95 9.95 17.02
N SER A 237 -17.07 11.22 17.45
CA SER A 237 -16.01 12.00 18.10
C SER A 237 -14.73 12.06 17.26
N ARG A 238 -14.85 12.24 15.94
CA ARG A 238 -13.71 12.44 15.06
C ARG A 238 -13.22 13.88 15.15
N GLY A 239 -11.93 14.06 15.44
CA GLY A 239 -11.36 15.40 15.63
C GLY A 239 -11.03 16.19 14.37
N HIS A 240 -11.74 15.98 13.26
CA HIS A 240 -11.63 16.81 12.05
C HIS A 240 -12.95 16.79 11.27
N SER A 241 -13.17 17.81 10.46
CA SER A 241 -14.30 17.93 9.53
C SER A 241 -13.90 17.53 8.11
N VAL A 242 -14.86 17.60 7.19
CA VAL A 242 -14.63 17.51 5.74
C VAL A 242 -13.75 18.64 5.22
N GLU A 243 -13.77 19.82 5.85
CA GLU A 243 -12.96 20.96 5.42
C GLU A 243 -11.46 20.70 5.63
N GLU A 244 -11.07 20.07 6.74
CA GLU A 244 -9.66 19.66 6.94
C GLU A 244 -9.24 18.59 5.92
N VAL A 245 -10.17 17.74 5.45
CA VAL A 245 -9.89 16.78 4.38
C VAL A 245 -9.57 17.51 3.07
N ARG A 246 -10.37 18.52 2.69
CA ARG A 246 -10.10 19.35 1.49
C ARG A 246 -8.73 20.02 1.59
N LYS A 247 -8.45 20.68 2.71
CA LYS A 247 -7.17 21.39 2.96
C LYS A 247 -5.97 20.45 2.91
N ALA A 248 -6.04 19.32 3.61
CA ALA A 248 -4.96 18.33 3.64
C ALA A 248 -4.68 17.77 2.24
N THR A 249 -5.73 17.42 1.49
CA THR A 249 -5.59 16.90 0.14
C THR A 249 -5.00 17.91 -0.83
N SER A 250 -5.48 19.15 -0.77
CA SER A 250 -4.94 20.25 -1.58
C SER A 250 -3.45 20.49 -1.30
N ALA A 251 -3.07 20.62 -0.03
CA ALA A 251 -1.68 20.84 0.36
C ALA A 251 -0.77 19.67 -0.05
N CYS A 252 -1.22 18.42 0.15
CA CYS A 252 -0.46 17.23 -0.24
C CYS A 252 -0.30 17.13 -1.77
N ARG A 253 -1.35 17.38 -2.54
CA ARG A 253 -1.30 17.39 -4.02
C ARG A 253 -0.40 18.51 -4.53
N GLY A 254 -0.52 19.70 -3.97
CA GLY A 254 0.30 20.87 -4.30
C GLY A 254 1.79 20.61 -4.11
N LEU A 255 2.18 19.83 -3.09
CA LEU A 255 3.57 19.40 -2.87
C LEU A 255 3.94 18.10 -3.60
N GLY A 256 3.04 17.55 -4.41
CA GLY A 256 3.32 16.39 -5.24
C GLY A 256 3.29 15.02 -4.52
N LEU A 257 2.75 14.94 -3.30
CA LEU A 257 2.54 13.65 -2.61
C LEU A 257 1.38 12.87 -3.24
N LYS A 258 1.48 11.54 -3.19
CA LYS A 258 0.35 10.63 -3.44
C LYS A 258 -0.59 10.64 -2.24
N VAL A 259 -1.90 10.69 -2.49
CA VAL A 259 -2.94 10.77 -1.44
C VAL A 259 -3.81 9.52 -1.47
N CYS A 260 -3.88 8.82 -0.34
CA CYS A 260 -4.79 7.70 -0.10
C CYS A 260 -5.85 8.09 0.93
N TYR A 261 -7.11 7.74 0.70
CA TYR A 261 -8.14 7.86 1.74
C TYR A 261 -8.43 6.51 2.39
N HIS A 262 -8.55 6.49 3.72
CA HIS A 262 -9.23 5.42 4.44
C HIS A 262 -10.72 5.78 4.49
N ILE A 263 -11.58 4.90 3.99
CA ILE A 263 -13.03 5.08 3.94
C ILE A 263 -13.67 3.99 4.79
N MET A 264 -14.57 4.38 5.70
CA MET A 264 -15.26 3.50 6.63
C MET A 264 -16.77 3.54 6.42
N PRO A 265 -17.34 2.67 5.57
CA PRO A 265 -18.77 2.47 5.50
C PRO A 265 -19.34 1.94 6.82
N GLY A 266 -20.59 2.28 7.13
CA GLY A 266 -21.34 1.77 8.27
C GLY A 266 -21.01 2.42 9.60
N LEU A 267 -20.49 3.66 9.62
CA LEU A 267 -20.32 4.40 10.86
C LEU A 267 -21.68 4.72 11.53
N PRO A 268 -21.75 4.80 12.88
CA PRO A 268 -22.95 5.24 13.59
C PRO A 268 -23.51 6.55 13.04
N GLY A 269 -24.83 6.62 12.89
CA GLY A 269 -25.52 7.78 12.31
C GLY A 269 -25.47 7.85 10.77
N SER A 270 -24.84 6.89 10.10
CA SER A 270 -24.88 6.75 8.63
C SER A 270 -25.83 5.63 8.18
N SER A 271 -26.03 5.51 6.87
CA SER A 271 -26.74 4.42 6.21
C SER A 271 -26.02 4.01 4.92
N PRO A 272 -26.28 2.82 4.33
CA PRO A 272 -25.68 2.44 3.05
C PRO A 272 -25.90 3.47 1.94
N ASP A 273 -27.07 4.09 1.88
CA ASP A 273 -27.38 5.16 0.92
C ASP A 273 -26.56 6.43 1.21
N ASN A 274 -26.43 6.82 2.48
CA ASN A 274 -25.61 7.97 2.85
C ASN A 274 -24.13 7.72 2.55
N ASP A 275 -23.64 6.52 2.86
CA ASP A 275 -22.27 6.10 2.58
C ASP A 275 -21.97 6.14 1.09
N TYR A 276 -22.88 5.64 0.25
CA TYR A 276 -22.73 5.69 -1.20
C TYR A 276 -22.78 7.13 -1.72
N ARG A 277 -23.70 7.97 -1.23
CA ARG A 277 -23.77 9.41 -1.55
C ARG A 277 -22.45 10.12 -1.19
N CYS A 278 -21.95 9.92 0.03
CA CYS A 278 -20.70 10.51 0.49
C CYS A 278 -19.50 9.98 -0.28
N PHE A 279 -19.51 8.70 -0.67
CA PHE A 279 -18.47 8.11 -1.49
C PHE A 279 -18.45 8.72 -2.90
N ARG A 280 -19.60 8.94 -3.54
CA ARG A 280 -19.65 9.59 -4.85
C ARG A 280 -19.03 10.99 -4.86
N ARG A 281 -19.30 11.77 -3.80
CA ARG A 281 -18.70 13.10 -3.60
C ARG A 281 -17.17 13.10 -3.66
N ILE A 282 -16.51 12.01 -3.24
CA ILE A 282 -15.04 11.86 -3.31
C ILE A 282 -14.52 12.05 -4.75
N PHE A 283 -15.28 11.67 -5.76
CA PHE A 283 -14.86 11.77 -7.16
C PHE A 283 -15.60 12.85 -7.94
N ASP A 284 -16.83 13.19 -7.53
CA ASP A 284 -17.64 14.24 -8.16
C ASP A 284 -17.08 15.63 -7.82
N GLU A 285 -16.58 15.82 -6.61
CA GLU A 285 -16.02 17.11 -6.18
C GLU A 285 -14.50 17.16 -6.40
N PRO A 286 -13.98 18.22 -7.06
CA PRO A 286 -12.56 18.32 -7.40
C PRO A 286 -11.65 18.48 -6.17
N ASP A 287 -12.16 18.87 -5.01
CA ASP A 287 -11.33 19.07 -3.81
C ASP A 287 -10.79 17.79 -3.17
N PHE A 288 -11.28 16.62 -3.62
CA PHE A 288 -10.90 15.32 -3.07
C PHE A 288 -10.10 14.46 -4.07
N ARG A 289 -10.78 13.70 -4.94
CA ARG A 289 -10.23 12.87 -6.00
C ARG A 289 -8.92 12.18 -5.62
N PRO A 290 -8.85 11.36 -4.56
CA PRO A 290 -7.61 10.73 -4.08
C PRO A 290 -7.03 9.77 -5.12
N ASP A 291 -5.73 9.49 -5.05
CA ASP A 291 -5.10 8.52 -5.96
C ASP A 291 -5.37 7.08 -5.54
N MET A 292 -5.69 6.85 -4.26
CA MET A 292 -5.82 5.52 -3.68
C MET A 292 -6.91 5.46 -2.60
N LEU A 293 -7.46 4.26 -2.41
CA LEU A 293 -8.49 3.99 -1.40
C LEU A 293 -8.15 2.74 -0.56
N LYS A 294 -8.55 2.79 0.70
CA LYS A 294 -8.68 1.62 1.59
C LYS A 294 -10.10 1.58 2.16
N PHE A 295 -10.84 0.52 1.85
CA PHE A 295 -12.18 0.31 2.39
C PHE A 295 -12.11 -0.49 3.69
N TYR A 296 -12.65 0.09 4.75
CA TYR A 296 -12.68 -0.47 6.09
C TYR A 296 -14.10 -0.41 6.63
N PRO A 297 -15.02 -1.29 6.19
CA PRO A 297 -16.34 -1.38 6.79
C PRO A 297 -16.22 -1.41 8.31
N THR A 298 -17.09 -0.66 8.98
CA THR A 298 -17.03 -0.45 10.43
C THR A 298 -17.28 -1.78 11.15
N LEU A 299 -16.46 -2.05 12.16
CA LEU A 299 -16.50 -3.26 12.97
C LEU A 299 -16.66 -2.86 14.43
N VAL A 300 -17.50 -3.59 15.16
CA VAL A 300 -17.62 -3.45 16.60
C VAL A 300 -16.53 -4.27 17.26
N VAL A 301 -15.73 -3.63 18.11
CA VAL A 301 -14.61 -4.24 18.82
C VAL A 301 -14.76 -3.95 20.31
N ALA A 302 -14.61 -4.97 21.16
CA ALA A 302 -14.72 -4.82 22.60
C ALA A 302 -13.80 -3.71 23.16
N GLY A 303 -14.28 -2.98 24.18
CA GLY A 303 -13.53 -1.87 24.81
C GLY A 303 -13.53 -0.57 24.00
N THR A 304 -14.42 -0.44 23.01
CA THR A 304 -14.69 0.80 22.29
C THR A 304 -16.03 1.39 22.73
N HIS A 305 -16.20 2.70 22.59
CA HIS A 305 -17.50 3.32 22.81
C HIS A 305 -18.55 2.80 21.81
N LEU A 306 -18.11 2.45 20.59
CA LEU A 306 -18.95 1.78 19.60
C LEU A 306 -19.52 0.43 20.09
N TYR A 307 -18.74 -0.32 20.90
CA TYR A 307 -19.22 -1.55 21.53
C TYR A 307 -20.31 -1.28 22.56
N GLU A 308 -20.18 -0.23 23.36
CA GLU A 308 -21.22 0.20 24.31
C GLU A 308 -22.52 0.59 23.59
N MET A 309 -22.42 1.37 22.50
CA MET A 309 -23.57 1.73 21.66
C MET A 309 -24.27 0.48 21.10
N TRP A 310 -23.49 -0.51 20.65
CA TRP A 310 -24.03 -1.77 20.12
C TRP A 310 -24.73 -2.60 21.20
N GLU A 311 -24.12 -2.78 22.38
CA GLU A 311 -24.73 -3.51 23.50
C GLU A 311 -26.03 -2.87 23.99
N ASN A 312 -26.13 -1.54 23.92
CA ASN A 312 -27.33 -0.79 24.30
C ASN A 312 -28.40 -0.74 23.20
N GLY A 313 -28.14 -1.32 22.02
CA GLY A 313 -29.06 -1.28 20.87
C GLY A 313 -29.13 0.08 20.14
N GLU A 314 -28.18 0.97 20.39
CA GLU A 314 -28.09 2.31 19.77
C GLU A 314 -27.36 2.28 18.42
N TYR A 315 -26.66 1.18 18.10
CA TYR A 315 -25.93 1.00 16.86
C TYR A 315 -26.04 -0.43 16.34
N GLU A 316 -26.36 -0.58 15.05
CA GLU A 316 -26.32 -1.84 14.34
C GLU A 316 -25.26 -1.77 13.22
N PRO A 317 -24.22 -2.63 13.25
CA PRO A 317 -23.21 -2.64 12.19
C PRO A 317 -23.74 -3.26 10.90
N LEU A 318 -23.10 -2.93 9.78
CA LEU A 318 -23.42 -3.57 8.50
C LEU A 318 -23.20 -5.08 8.58
N ASP A 319 -24.19 -5.84 8.11
CA ASP A 319 -24.01 -7.25 7.82
C ASP A 319 -23.11 -7.45 6.57
N THR A 320 -22.72 -8.70 6.31
CA THR A 320 -21.79 -9.02 5.21
C THR A 320 -22.40 -8.76 3.84
N ASP A 321 -23.67 -9.06 3.63
CA ASP A 321 -24.32 -8.96 2.32
C ASP A 321 -24.54 -7.49 1.95
N THR A 322 -25.02 -6.69 2.90
CA THR A 322 -25.16 -5.24 2.77
C THR A 322 -23.80 -4.59 2.48
N ALA A 323 -22.74 -4.99 3.19
CA ALA A 323 -21.39 -4.47 2.92
C ALA A 323 -20.85 -4.90 1.54
N VAL A 324 -21.14 -6.14 1.11
CA VAL A 324 -20.76 -6.64 -0.23
C VAL A 324 -21.45 -5.82 -1.31
N GLU A 325 -22.74 -5.58 -1.20
CA GLU A 325 -23.51 -4.78 -2.16
C GLU A 325 -22.98 -3.35 -2.23
N LEU A 326 -22.84 -2.69 -1.08
CA LEU A 326 -22.37 -1.32 -0.98
C LEU A 326 -20.96 -1.15 -1.56
N VAL A 327 -20.02 -2.01 -1.16
CA VAL A 327 -18.65 -1.93 -1.66
C VAL A 327 -18.58 -2.28 -3.15
N SER A 328 -19.45 -3.15 -3.67
CA SER A 328 -19.55 -3.42 -5.12
C SER A 328 -19.96 -2.17 -5.90
N LYS A 329 -21.00 -1.46 -5.44
CA LYS A 329 -21.44 -0.18 -6.01
C LYS A 329 -20.32 0.87 -5.96
N MET A 330 -19.66 1.02 -4.81
CA MET A 330 -18.52 1.91 -4.65
C MET A 330 -17.39 1.57 -5.63
N LYS A 331 -17.02 0.28 -5.75
CA LYS A 331 -15.96 -0.17 -6.69
C LYS A 331 -16.27 0.07 -8.15
N ALA A 332 -17.53 -0.06 -8.56
CA ALA A 332 -17.96 0.22 -9.92
C ALA A 332 -17.85 1.72 -10.25
N TYR A 333 -17.97 2.59 -9.26
CA TYR A 333 -17.84 4.05 -9.40
C TYR A 333 -16.40 4.55 -9.45
N VAL A 334 -15.43 3.75 -9.00
CA VAL A 334 -14.03 4.19 -8.86
C VAL A 334 -13.40 4.49 -10.23
N PRO A 335 -12.87 5.72 -10.44
CA PRO A 335 -12.19 6.08 -11.68
C PRO A 335 -10.93 5.26 -11.97
N GLU A 336 -10.54 5.25 -13.25
CA GLU A 336 -9.43 4.44 -13.75
C GLU A 336 -8.06 4.81 -13.17
N TYR A 337 -7.88 6.06 -12.75
CA TYR A 337 -6.65 6.57 -12.15
C TYR A 337 -6.48 6.17 -10.68
N VAL A 338 -7.47 5.53 -10.05
CA VAL A 338 -7.47 5.24 -8.62
C VAL A 338 -7.03 3.81 -8.34
N ARG A 339 -6.25 3.59 -7.27
CA ARG A 339 -5.88 2.26 -6.79
C ARG A 339 -6.58 1.89 -5.49
N ILE A 340 -7.39 0.84 -5.51
CA ILE A 340 -8.01 0.28 -4.29
C ILE A 340 -7.02 -0.70 -3.65
N GLN A 341 -6.31 -0.25 -2.62
CA GLN A 341 -5.28 -1.05 -1.97
C GLN A 341 -5.88 -2.21 -1.16
N ARG A 342 -6.90 -1.93 -0.36
CA ARG A 342 -7.46 -2.89 0.60
C ARG A 342 -8.98 -2.79 0.69
N ILE A 343 -9.60 -3.93 0.93
CA ILE A 343 -11.02 -4.09 1.24
C ILE A 343 -11.01 -4.98 2.48
N GLN A 344 -11.45 -4.43 3.63
CA GLN A 344 -11.35 -4.97 4.99
C GLN A 344 -10.05 -4.64 5.74
N ARG A 345 -10.14 -4.48 7.08
CA ARG A 345 -8.98 -4.29 7.97
C ARG A 345 -8.38 -5.63 8.39
N ASP A 346 -7.10 -5.64 8.74
CA ASP A 346 -6.40 -6.83 9.25
C ASP A 346 -6.70 -7.09 10.76
N ILE A 347 -7.95 -6.92 11.20
CA ILE A 347 -8.38 -7.21 12.58
C ILE A 347 -8.70 -8.71 12.69
N PRO A 348 -8.11 -9.45 13.64
CA PRO A 348 -8.44 -10.86 13.85
C PRO A 348 -9.93 -11.05 14.20
N VAL A 349 -10.59 -12.04 13.60
CA VAL A 349 -12.02 -12.34 13.84
C VAL A 349 -12.37 -12.47 15.34
N PRO A 350 -11.54 -13.10 16.21
CA PRO A 350 -11.85 -13.17 17.64
C PRO A 350 -11.95 -11.82 18.36
N GLU A 351 -11.41 -10.74 17.77
CA GLU A 351 -11.49 -9.39 18.33
C GLU A 351 -12.73 -8.61 17.83
N ILE A 352 -13.51 -9.20 16.91
CA ILE A 352 -14.69 -8.56 16.32
C ILE A 352 -15.93 -9.06 17.06
N SER A 353 -16.59 -8.16 17.80
CA SER A 353 -17.83 -8.47 18.51
C SER A 353 -19.05 -8.50 17.58
N ALA A 354 -19.10 -7.60 16.59
CA ALA A 354 -20.17 -7.55 15.60
C ALA A 354 -19.73 -6.85 14.29
N GLY A 355 -20.47 -7.11 13.20
CA GLY A 355 -20.18 -6.64 11.84
C GLY A 355 -19.70 -7.76 10.92
N ILE A 356 -18.70 -7.50 10.08
CA ILE A 356 -18.23 -8.43 9.05
C ILE A 356 -17.23 -9.45 9.63
N LEU A 357 -17.68 -10.69 9.81
CA LEU A 357 -16.84 -11.79 10.31
C LEU A 357 -16.12 -12.58 9.19
N LYS A 358 -16.56 -12.45 7.94
CA LYS A 358 -15.92 -13.12 6.79
C LYS A 358 -14.59 -12.45 6.46
N SER A 359 -13.51 -13.23 6.35
CA SER A 359 -12.15 -12.74 6.07
C SER A 359 -11.82 -12.57 4.57
N ASN A 360 -12.75 -12.95 3.69
CA ASN A 360 -12.58 -12.96 2.24
C ASN A 360 -13.48 -11.92 1.54
N LEU A 361 -13.78 -10.79 2.18
CA LEU A 361 -14.71 -9.77 1.67
C LEU A 361 -14.38 -9.31 0.24
N ARG A 362 -13.10 -9.17 -0.12
CA ARG A 362 -12.68 -8.83 -1.49
C ARG A 362 -13.19 -9.83 -2.53
N GLN A 363 -13.19 -11.13 -2.21
CA GLN A 363 -13.67 -12.17 -3.12
C GLN A 363 -15.19 -12.11 -3.24
N LEU A 364 -15.89 -11.93 -2.12
CA LEU A 364 -17.35 -11.81 -2.10
C LEU A 364 -17.83 -10.61 -2.94
N VAL A 365 -17.18 -9.45 -2.77
CA VAL A 365 -17.41 -8.27 -3.59
C VAL A 365 -17.16 -8.55 -5.07
N GLN A 366 -16.07 -9.23 -5.42
CA GLN A 366 -15.80 -9.57 -6.83
C GLN A 366 -16.89 -10.46 -7.42
N ASN A 367 -17.27 -11.54 -6.72
CA ASN A 367 -18.33 -12.44 -7.15
C ASN A 367 -19.66 -11.70 -7.33
N ASN A 368 -19.99 -10.80 -6.40
CA ASN A 368 -21.20 -9.99 -6.49
C ASN A 368 -21.16 -9.03 -7.69
N MET A 369 -20.02 -8.39 -7.96
CA MET A 369 -19.85 -7.56 -9.14
C MET A 369 -20.07 -8.37 -10.43
N ASP A 370 -19.45 -9.55 -10.53
CA ASP A 370 -19.56 -10.43 -11.71
C ASP A 370 -21.02 -10.89 -11.92
N ALA A 371 -21.71 -11.30 -10.85
CA ALA A 371 -23.10 -11.75 -10.90
C ALA A 371 -24.08 -10.66 -11.37
N HIS A 372 -23.75 -9.37 -11.15
CA HIS A 372 -24.58 -8.23 -11.52
C HIS A 372 -24.05 -7.45 -12.73
N GLY A 373 -23.08 -8.01 -13.47
CA GLY A 373 -22.51 -7.36 -14.65
C GLY A 373 -21.75 -6.06 -14.36
N MET A 374 -21.37 -5.81 -13.10
CA MET A 374 -20.57 -4.66 -12.70
C MET A 374 -19.10 -4.89 -13.02
N ARG A 375 -18.39 -3.85 -13.47
CA ARG A 375 -16.94 -3.91 -13.73
C ARG A 375 -16.20 -2.91 -12.85
N CYS A 376 -15.05 -3.31 -12.32
CA CYS A 376 -14.15 -2.41 -11.61
C CYS A 376 -12.97 -2.02 -12.53
N ARG A 377 -12.82 -0.72 -12.80
CA ARG A 377 -11.74 -0.20 -13.66
C ARG A 377 -10.58 0.41 -12.88
N CYS A 378 -10.51 0.21 -11.56
CA CYS A 378 -9.40 0.72 -10.75
C CYS A 378 -8.04 0.09 -11.16
N ILE A 379 -6.94 0.77 -10.87
CA ILE A 379 -5.57 0.33 -11.20
C ILE A 379 -5.29 -1.11 -10.77
N ARG A 380 -5.69 -1.50 -9.55
CA ARG A 380 -5.42 -2.85 -9.03
C ARG A 380 -6.12 -3.95 -9.83
N CYS A 381 -7.28 -3.68 -10.40
CA CYS A 381 -8.01 -4.67 -11.20
C CYS A 381 -7.44 -4.79 -12.62
N ARG A 382 -6.61 -3.83 -13.05
CA ARG A 382 -6.05 -3.77 -14.41
C ARG A 382 -4.54 -3.99 -14.47
N GLU A 383 -3.80 -3.89 -13.37
CA GLU A 383 -2.35 -4.09 -13.37
C GLU A 383 -1.97 -5.46 -13.99
N VAL A 384 -1.02 -5.48 -14.94
CA VAL A 384 -0.65 -6.70 -15.71
C VAL A 384 -0.29 -7.89 -14.82
N GLY A 385 0.32 -7.66 -13.66
CA GLY A 385 0.63 -8.72 -12.68
C GLY A 385 -0.61 -9.33 -12.00
N HIS A 386 -1.77 -8.67 -12.07
CA HIS A 386 -3.03 -9.18 -11.54
C HIS A 386 -3.94 -9.78 -12.63
N THR A 387 -3.94 -9.20 -13.84
CA THR A 387 -4.72 -9.74 -14.97
C THR A 387 -4.07 -10.99 -15.57
N GLY A 388 -2.76 -11.17 -15.37
CA GLY A 388 -2.00 -12.27 -15.98
C GLY A 388 -1.78 -12.08 -17.48
N ALA A 389 -2.03 -10.89 -18.01
CA ALA A 389 -1.85 -10.59 -19.42
C ALA A 389 -0.38 -10.78 -19.85
N VAL A 390 -0.20 -11.49 -20.96
CA VAL A 390 1.10 -11.69 -21.60
C VAL A 390 1.18 -10.71 -22.77
N LEU A 391 2.16 -9.82 -22.72
CA LEU A 391 2.38 -8.76 -23.72
C LEU A 391 3.07 -9.32 -24.97
N GLU A 392 2.41 -10.22 -25.70
CA GLU A 392 3.02 -10.92 -26.85
C GLU A 392 3.34 -9.97 -28.02
N ASP A 393 2.52 -8.94 -28.20
CA ASP A 393 2.61 -8.00 -29.31
C ASP A 393 2.81 -6.55 -28.82
N PRO A 394 4.04 -6.01 -28.91
CA PRO A 394 4.33 -4.65 -28.45
C PRO A 394 3.55 -3.56 -29.18
N GLU A 395 3.09 -3.81 -30.41
CA GLU A 395 2.38 -2.81 -31.21
C GLU A 395 0.96 -2.53 -30.69
N LYS A 396 0.40 -3.46 -29.90
CA LYS A 396 -0.91 -3.28 -29.25
C LYS A 396 -0.85 -2.45 -27.97
N VAL A 397 0.34 -2.06 -27.50
CA VAL A 397 0.47 -1.20 -26.33
C VAL A 397 0.12 0.24 -26.73
N ILE A 398 -0.99 0.75 -26.20
CA ILE A 398 -1.49 2.09 -26.49
C ILE A 398 -1.19 3.05 -25.34
N LEU A 399 -0.94 4.32 -25.69
CA LEU A 399 -0.85 5.41 -24.72
C LEU A 399 -2.25 6.00 -24.50
N LYS A 400 -2.68 6.09 -23.24
CA LYS A 400 -3.92 6.73 -22.82
C LYS A 400 -3.64 7.83 -21.82
N ILE A 401 -4.27 9.00 -22.01
CA ILE A 401 -4.17 10.13 -21.08
C ILE A 401 -5.57 10.41 -20.54
N THR A 402 -5.72 10.32 -19.22
CA THR A 402 -6.95 10.74 -18.52
C THR A 402 -6.68 12.03 -17.77
N GLU A 403 -7.37 13.10 -18.14
CA GLU A 403 -7.26 14.41 -17.49
C GLU A 403 -8.41 14.64 -16.51
N TYR A 404 -8.12 15.25 -15.36
CA TYR A 404 -9.13 15.66 -14.40
C TYR A 404 -8.62 16.80 -13.53
N GLU A 405 -9.51 17.69 -13.11
CA GLU A 405 -9.19 18.74 -12.14
C GLU A 405 -9.13 18.14 -10.74
N ALA A 406 -8.15 18.55 -9.93
CA ALA A 406 -8.12 18.20 -8.52
C ALA A 406 -7.45 19.30 -7.70
N SER A 407 -8.14 19.79 -6.66
CA SER A 407 -7.63 20.78 -5.71
C SER A 407 -6.95 21.97 -6.40
N GLY A 408 -7.68 22.63 -7.30
CA GLY A 408 -7.21 23.83 -8.02
C GLY A 408 -6.08 23.61 -9.05
N GLY A 409 -5.73 22.36 -9.37
CA GLY A 409 -4.76 22.04 -10.43
C GLY A 409 -5.30 21.00 -11.41
N LYS A 410 -4.56 20.78 -12.50
CA LYS A 410 -4.83 19.76 -13.52
C LYS A 410 -3.99 18.53 -13.26
N GLU A 411 -4.65 17.38 -13.18
CA GLU A 411 -4.01 16.07 -13.05
C GLU A 411 -4.12 15.30 -14.36
N ARG A 412 -3.04 14.60 -14.72
CA ARG A 412 -2.95 13.75 -15.88
C ARG A 412 -2.46 12.39 -15.47
N PHE A 413 -3.31 11.39 -15.69
CA PHE A 413 -2.95 9.99 -15.58
C PHE A 413 -2.57 9.50 -16.97
N ILE A 414 -1.26 9.49 -17.25
CA ILE A 414 -0.68 9.06 -18.52
C ILE A 414 -0.28 7.60 -18.37
N ALA A 415 -0.88 6.70 -19.15
CA ALA A 415 -0.75 5.26 -18.97
C ALA A 415 -0.46 4.55 -20.29
N TYR A 416 0.35 3.50 -20.20
CA TYR A 416 0.41 2.48 -21.24
C TYR A 416 -0.52 1.33 -20.88
N GLU A 417 -1.41 1.00 -21.81
CA GLU A 417 -2.38 -0.09 -21.69
C GLU A 417 -2.18 -1.09 -22.83
N TYR A 418 -2.31 -2.37 -22.52
CA TYR A 418 -2.36 -3.45 -23.49
C TYR A 418 -3.68 -4.17 -23.30
N GLU A 419 -4.56 -4.06 -24.30
CA GLU A 419 -5.96 -4.43 -24.16
C GLU A 419 -6.56 -3.71 -22.93
N ASP A 420 -7.12 -4.46 -21.97
CA ASP A 420 -7.65 -3.90 -20.71
C ASP A 420 -6.63 -3.86 -19.56
N SER A 421 -5.37 -4.25 -19.82
CA SER A 421 -4.33 -4.37 -18.80
C SER A 421 -3.39 -3.16 -18.76
N LEU A 422 -3.14 -2.65 -17.57
CA LEU A 422 -2.29 -1.50 -17.29
C LEU A 422 -0.82 -1.94 -17.13
N VAL A 423 0.03 -1.50 -18.05
CA VAL A 423 1.47 -1.82 -18.12
C VAL A 423 2.29 -0.88 -17.21
N GLY A 424 1.95 0.40 -17.22
CA GLY A 424 2.60 1.41 -16.41
C GLY A 424 1.95 2.77 -16.58
N TYR A 425 2.22 3.69 -15.66
CA TYR A 425 1.66 5.03 -15.69
C TYR A 425 2.56 6.06 -15.01
N VAL A 426 2.34 7.32 -15.34
CA VAL A 426 2.85 8.50 -14.63
C VAL A 426 1.70 9.43 -14.25
N ARG A 427 1.76 10.00 -13.05
CA ARG A 427 0.84 11.04 -12.56
C ARG A 427 1.53 12.39 -12.68
N LEU A 428 1.09 13.20 -13.63
CA LEU A 428 1.58 14.57 -13.81
C LEU A 428 0.54 15.55 -13.27
N ARG A 429 0.99 16.50 -12.45
CA ARG A 429 0.20 17.64 -11.99
C ARG A 429 0.80 18.94 -12.50
N THR A 430 -0.06 19.82 -12.98
CA THR A 430 0.26 21.22 -13.24
C THR A 430 -0.79 22.13 -12.60
N ASP A 431 -0.36 23.34 -12.25
CA ASP A 431 -1.15 24.42 -11.67
C ASP A 431 -0.61 25.74 -12.24
N ASP A 432 -0.92 26.89 -11.65
CA ASP A 432 -0.42 28.19 -12.13
C ASP A 432 1.09 28.41 -11.86
N SER A 433 1.76 27.48 -11.17
CA SER A 433 3.22 27.52 -10.98
C SER A 433 3.97 27.23 -12.28
N ASP A 434 5.18 27.77 -12.41
CA ASP A 434 6.14 27.39 -13.46
C ASP A 434 6.67 25.95 -13.32
N VAL A 435 6.36 25.27 -12.20
CA VAL A 435 6.89 23.95 -11.85
C VAL A 435 5.81 22.86 -11.99
N ALA A 436 5.99 21.99 -12.98
CA ALA A 436 5.24 20.73 -13.12
C ALA A 436 5.69 19.69 -12.07
N LYS A 437 4.77 18.82 -11.65
CA LYS A 437 5.03 17.84 -10.58
C LYS A 437 4.65 16.44 -11.01
N ILE A 438 5.62 15.55 -11.12
CA ILE A 438 5.41 14.11 -11.25
C ILE A 438 5.25 13.51 -9.85
N ARG A 439 4.03 13.06 -9.56
CA ARG A 439 3.63 12.57 -8.23
C ARG A 439 3.89 11.08 -8.06
N GLU A 440 3.88 10.36 -9.17
CA GLU A 440 4.13 8.91 -9.21
C GLU A 440 4.56 8.50 -10.61
N LEU A 441 5.59 7.65 -10.70
CA LEU A 441 5.87 6.83 -11.87
C LEU A 441 5.83 5.36 -11.40
N LYS A 442 5.03 4.53 -12.08
CA LYS A 442 4.94 3.11 -11.79
C LYS A 442 4.96 2.31 -13.09
N VAL A 443 5.90 1.38 -13.20
CA VAL A 443 5.92 0.37 -14.27
C VAL A 443 5.76 -0.99 -13.59
N PHE A 444 4.76 -1.74 -14.01
CA PHE A 444 4.52 -3.06 -13.47
C PHE A 444 5.52 -4.05 -14.10
N GLY A 445 6.18 -4.84 -13.26
CA GLY A 445 6.94 -5.99 -13.73
C GLY A 445 5.98 -7.13 -14.07
N ASN A 446 6.35 -7.97 -15.03
CA ASN A 446 5.76 -9.30 -15.17
C ASN A 446 6.73 -10.23 -14.44
N GLU A 447 6.47 -10.51 -13.17
CA GLU A 447 6.93 -11.76 -12.58
C GLU A 447 5.83 -12.74 -12.94
N THR A 448 6.09 -13.51 -13.98
CA THR A 448 5.12 -14.38 -14.64
C THR A 448 4.42 -15.31 -13.67
N ALA A 449 3.21 -15.70 -14.09
CA ALA A 449 2.57 -16.92 -13.66
C ALA A 449 3.61 -18.04 -13.49
N VAL A 450 3.50 -18.73 -12.35
CA VAL A 450 4.33 -19.86 -11.91
C VAL A 450 4.72 -20.73 -13.13
N GLY A 451 6.02 -20.80 -13.44
CA GLY A 451 6.57 -21.79 -14.37
C GLY A 451 7.03 -21.31 -15.76
N LYS A 452 6.95 -20.02 -16.10
CA LYS A 452 7.62 -19.51 -17.33
C LYS A 452 8.62 -18.41 -16.98
N ALA A 453 9.88 -18.57 -17.36
CA ALA A 453 10.87 -17.50 -17.29
C ALA A 453 10.41 -16.36 -18.21
N ALA A 454 9.92 -15.26 -17.66
CA ALA A 454 9.71 -14.04 -18.43
C ALA A 454 10.84 -13.06 -18.15
N GLU A 455 11.48 -12.60 -19.22
CA GLU A 455 12.29 -11.39 -19.19
C GLU A 455 11.46 -10.24 -18.58
N SER A 456 12.00 -9.57 -17.57
CA SER A 456 11.26 -8.53 -16.85
C SER A 456 11.04 -7.31 -17.75
N TRP A 457 9.78 -7.09 -18.11
CA TRP A 457 9.28 -5.99 -18.96
C TRP A 457 9.65 -4.57 -18.48
N GLN A 458 10.13 -4.43 -17.24
CA GLN A 458 10.75 -3.19 -16.73
C GLN A 458 11.91 -2.69 -17.63
N HIS A 459 12.51 -3.54 -18.46
CA HIS A 459 13.64 -3.19 -19.32
C HIS A 459 13.30 -2.63 -20.71
N ARG A 460 12.02 -2.52 -21.11
CA ARG A 460 11.63 -1.97 -22.44
C ARG A 460 11.48 -0.44 -22.50
N GLY A 461 11.94 0.26 -21.46
CA GLY A 461 11.99 1.73 -21.46
C GLY A 461 10.65 2.44 -21.30
N PHE A 462 9.55 1.74 -20.97
CA PHE A 462 8.25 2.37 -20.72
C PHE A 462 8.33 3.49 -19.67
N GLY A 463 9.12 3.30 -18.61
CA GLY A 463 9.34 4.35 -17.61
C GLY A 463 9.96 5.62 -18.20
N LYS A 464 10.95 5.49 -19.09
CA LYS A 464 11.58 6.64 -19.77
C LYS A 464 10.61 7.32 -20.74
N LYS A 465 9.82 6.53 -21.48
CA LYS A 465 8.80 7.07 -22.40
C LYS A 465 7.68 7.83 -21.67
N LEU A 466 7.20 7.29 -20.55
CA LEU A 466 6.22 7.97 -19.70
C LEU A 466 6.76 9.30 -19.15
N LEU A 467 8.02 9.34 -18.71
CA LEU A 467 8.67 10.58 -18.30
C LEU A 467 8.76 11.58 -19.45
N ALA A 468 9.19 11.15 -20.65
CA ALA A 468 9.25 12.01 -21.82
C ALA A 468 7.88 12.61 -22.15
N HIS A 469 6.81 11.81 -22.15
CA HIS A 469 5.45 12.33 -22.34
C HIS A 469 5.04 13.36 -21.27
N ALA A 470 5.41 13.14 -20.01
CA ALA A 470 5.13 14.10 -18.95
C ALA A 470 5.92 15.41 -19.12
N GLU A 471 7.18 15.32 -19.52
CA GLU A 471 8.02 16.49 -19.83
C GLU A 471 7.48 17.29 -21.03
N ASP A 472 7.06 16.62 -22.10
CA ASP A 472 6.52 17.26 -23.30
C ASP A 472 5.21 17.99 -23.02
N ILE A 473 4.32 17.37 -22.24
CA ILE A 473 3.08 18.03 -21.79
C ILE A 473 3.42 19.24 -20.93
N ALA A 474 4.33 19.11 -19.97
CA ALA A 474 4.74 20.22 -19.12
C ALA A 474 5.32 21.39 -19.94
N ARG A 475 6.17 21.14 -20.95
CA ARG A 475 6.66 22.17 -21.89
C ARG A 475 5.53 22.83 -22.66
N SER A 476 4.59 22.04 -23.18
CA SER A 476 3.45 22.56 -23.94
C SER A 476 2.53 23.47 -23.11
N GLU A 477 2.53 23.30 -21.78
CA GLU A 477 1.83 24.16 -20.83
C GLU A 477 2.68 25.31 -20.28
N GLY A 478 3.84 25.58 -20.88
CA GLY A 478 4.71 26.70 -20.51
C GLY A 478 5.46 26.50 -19.20
N LYS A 479 5.60 25.26 -18.71
CA LYS A 479 6.37 24.98 -17.48
C LYS A 479 7.86 25.03 -17.78
N THR A 480 8.62 25.68 -16.90
CA THR A 480 10.08 25.83 -17.04
C THR A 480 10.83 24.74 -16.31
N LYS A 481 10.17 24.06 -15.37
CA LYS A 481 10.78 23.04 -14.52
C LYS A 481 9.82 21.90 -14.23
N ILE A 482 10.36 20.70 -14.03
CA ILE A 482 9.61 19.54 -13.57
C ILE A 482 10.28 18.89 -12.37
N THR A 483 9.50 18.56 -11.34
CA THR A 483 9.96 17.84 -10.15
C THR A 483 9.30 16.48 -10.04
N VAL A 484 9.98 15.54 -9.37
CA VAL A 484 9.49 14.19 -9.11
C VAL A 484 9.54 13.90 -7.62
N THR A 485 8.41 13.48 -7.08
CA THR A 485 8.34 12.90 -5.72
C THR A 485 8.90 11.48 -5.75
N SER A 486 10.22 11.37 -5.54
CA SER A 486 10.97 10.12 -5.64
C SER A 486 11.22 9.49 -4.28
N GLY A 487 11.01 8.17 -4.17
CA GLY A 487 11.58 7.41 -3.05
C GLY A 487 13.12 7.46 -3.09
N VAL A 488 13.74 7.40 -1.93
CA VAL A 488 15.20 7.50 -1.77
C VAL A 488 15.93 6.45 -2.62
N GLY A 489 15.44 5.21 -2.56
CA GLY A 489 15.95 4.04 -3.26
C GLY A 489 15.81 4.05 -4.78
N VAL A 490 15.13 5.05 -5.36
CA VAL A 490 14.93 5.20 -6.81
C VAL A 490 15.45 6.53 -7.36
N ARG A 491 16.12 7.35 -6.54
CA ARG A 491 16.71 8.62 -7.00
C ARG A 491 17.72 8.43 -8.14
N GLU A 492 18.53 7.38 -8.08
CA GLU A 492 19.52 7.04 -9.11
C GLU A 492 18.88 6.72 -10.48
N TYR A 493 17.66 6.18 -10.50
CA TYR A 493 16.93 5.98 -11.76
C TYR A 493 16.65 7.32 -12.44
N TYR A 494 16.17 8.31 -11.70
CA TYR A 494 15.90 9.65 -12.24
C TYR A 494 17.20 10.39 -12.61
N ALA A 495 18.26 10.21 -11.81
CA ALA A 495 19.59 10.75 -12.13
C ALA A 495 20.10 10.24 -13.49
N SER A 496 19.89 8.96 -13.79
CA SER A 496 20.27 8.35 -15.08
C SER A 496 19.54 8.92 -16.29
N VAL A 497 18.46 9.68 -16.10
CA VAL A 497 17.68 10.33 -17.16
C VAL A 497 17.67 11.86 -17.05
N GLY A 498 18.68 12.42 -16.37
CA GLY A 498 18.98 13.85 -16.38
C GLY A 498 18.33 14.67 -15.27
N TYR A 499 17.68 14.05 -14.28
CA TYR A 499 17.22 14.76 -13.09
C TYR A 499 18.35 14.92 -12.08
N ARG A 500 18.28 15.96 -11.25
CA ARG A 500 19.23 16.24 -10.15
C ARG A 500 18.47 16.27 -8.83
N LEU A 501 19.14 15.92 -7.74
CA LEU A 501 18.53 16.00 -6.42
C LEU A 501 18.41 17.47 -6.00
N GLU A 502 17.17 17.93 -5.85
CA GLU A 502 16.82 19.20 -5.22
C GLU A 502 15.84 18.88 -4.09
N ALA A 503 16.38 18.50 -2.94
CA ALA A 503 15.62 17.91 -1.85
C ALA A 503 14.37 18.74 -1.49
N PRO A 504 13.21 18.09 -1.30
CA PRO A 504 12.98 16.64 -1.26
C PRO A 504 12.80 15.95 -2.63
N TYR A 505 12.92 16.66 -3.75
CA TYR A 505 12.57 16.19 -5.09
C TYR A 505 13.76 15.76 -5.94
N MET A 506 13.49 14.99 -7.00
CA MET A 506 14.35 14.95 -8.17
C MET A 506 13.84 15.99 -9.18
N ALA A 507 14.66 16.91 -9.63
CA ALA A 507 14.26 18.04 -10.47
C ALA A 507 15.00 18.07 -11.81
N LYS A 508 14.35 18.63 -12.84
CA LYS A 508 14.92 18.82 -14.18
C LYS A 508 14.35 20.11 -14.77
N ASP A 509 15.23 20.94 -15.33
CA ASP A 509 14.81 22.11 -16.12
C ASP A 509 14.35 21.62 -17.50
N LEU A 510 13.24 22.18 -18.00
CA LEU A 510 12.52 21.65 -19.17
C LEU A 510 12.99 22.21 -20.50
#